data_AF-A0AA86QKS4-F1
#
_entry.id   AF-A0AA86QKS4-F1
#
_cell.length_a   1.000
_cell.length_b   1.000
_cell.length_c   1.000
_cell.angle_alpha   90.00
_cell.angle_beta   90.00
_cell.angle_gamma   90.00
#
_symmetry.space_group_name_H-M   'P 1'
#
loop_
_entity.id
_entity.type
_entity.pdbx_description
1 polymer ?
#
loop_
_entity_poly.entity_id
_entity_poly.type
_entity_poly.pdbx_seq_one_letter_code
_entity_poly.pdbx_strand_id
1 'polypeptide(L)'
;MQFGQPVINVQNIEQALVQCQLQVQTALVHQLIKKYSHDSGADFGQFLGIASYLLLCKKLFMKFNNQGRVTLDLQGISNLGIWFV
;
A
#
# COMPACT_ATOMS: atom_id res chain seq x y z
N MET A 1 18.18 -16.75 -21.10
CA MET A 1 18.42 -16.83 -19.64
C MET A 1 17.43 -15.89 -18.98
N GLN A 2 16.38 -16.41 -18.34
CA GLN A 2 15.45 -15.58 -17.57
C GLN A 2 16.22 -15.06 -16.34
N PHE A 3 16.55 -13.77 -16.34
CA PHE A 3 16.97 -13.09 -15.13
C PHE A 3 15.76 -13.08 -14.20
N GLY A 4 15.77 -13.93 -13.16
CA GLY A 4 14.78 -13.86 -12.09
C GLY A 4 14.82 -12.46 -11.50
N GLN A 5 13.69 -11.75 -11.49
CA GLN A 5 13.63 -10.44 -10.87
C GLN A 5 13.96 -10.57 -9.38
N PRO A 6 14.81 -9.69 -8.82
CA PRO A 6 15.16 -9.75 -7.42
C PRO A 6 13.91 -9.51 -6.57
N VAL A 7 13.51 -10.52 -5.81
CA VAL A 7 12.38 -10.44 -4.88
C VAL A 7 12.87 -9.82 -3.58
N ILE A 8 12.22 -8.73 -3.18
CA ILE A 8 12.42 -8.09 -1.88
C ILE A 8 11.61 -8.88 -0.87
N ASN A 9 12.27 -9.38 0.18
CA ASN A 9 11.59 -10.11 1.25
C ASN A 9 10.69 -9.17 2.08
N VAL A 10 9.78 -9.77 2.85
CA VAL A 10 8.80 -9.03 3.66
C VAL A 10 9.46 -8.09 4.67
N GLN A 11 10.52 -8.55 5.35
CA GLN A 11 11.22 -7.77 6.38
C GLN A 11 11.85 -6.49 5.81
N ASN A 12 12.46 -6.58 4.62
CA ASN A 12 13.04 -5.43 3.95
C ASN A 12 11.96 -4.47 3.46
N ILE A 13 10.80 -4.99 3.02
CA ILE A 13 9.64 -4.15 2.67
C ILE A 13 9.15 -3.38 3.90
N GLU A 14 9.00 -4.03 5.05
CA GLU A 14 8.60 -3.38 6.30
C GLU A 14 9.56 -2.26 6.70
N GLN A 15 10.87 -2.54 6.66
CA GLN A 15 11.90 -1.54 6.96
C GLN A 15 11.87 -0.36 5.98
N ALA A 16 11.70 -0.63 4.68
CA ALA A 16 11.61 0.42 3.67
C ALA A 16 10.36 1.29 3.88
N LEU A 17 9.22 0.71 4.22
CA LEU A 17 7.99 1.45 4.52
C LEU A 17 8.16 2.37 5.75
N VAL A 18 8.89 1.93 6.77
CA VAL A 18 9.25 2.76 7.92
C VAL A 18 10.10 3.95 7.48
N GLN A 19 11.13 3.73 6.65
CA GLN A 19 11.97 4.82 6.12
C GLN A 19 11.18 5.81 5.26
N CYS A 20 10.17 5.34 4.52
CA CYS A 20 9.28 6.17 3.72
C CYS A 20 8.19 6.90 4.55
N GLN A 21 8.17 6.77 5.88
CA GLN A 21 7.10 7.32 6.74
C GLN A 21 5.69 6.81 6.35
N LEU A 22 5.63 5.57 5.88
CA LEU A 22 4.42 4.83 5.50
C LEU A 22 4.22 3.62 6.42
N GLN A 23 4.65 3.73 7.68
CA GLN A 23 4.53 2.67 8.66
C GLN A 23 3.08 2.25 8.85
N VAL A 24 2.82 0.95 8.69
CA VAL A 24 1.54 0.30 8.94
C VAL A 24 1.77 -0.97 9.76
N GLN A 25 0.70 -1.57 10.27
CA GLN A 25 0.79 -2.82 11.00
C GLN A 25 1.33 -3.95 10.09
N THR A 26 2.20 -4.80 10.61
CA THR A 26 2.78 -5.96 9.89
C THR A 26 1.71 -6.84 9.21
N ALA A 27 0.58 -7.06 9.87
CA ALA A 27 -0.54 -7.80 9.28
C ALA A 27 -1.07 -7.17 7.98
N LEU A 28 -1.12 -5.83 7.89
CA LEU A 28 -1.51 -5.11 6.68
C LEU A 28 -0.43 -5.21 5.59
N VAL A 29 0.85 -5.17 5.96
CA VAL A 29 1.95 -5.38 5.00
C VAL A 29 1.83 -6.75 4.35
N HIS A 30 1.58 -7.80 5.13
CA HIS A 30 1.37 -9.15 4.61
C HIS A 30 0.17 -9.22 3.66
N GLN A 31 -0.95 -8.56 3.99
CA GLN A 31 -2.11 -8.50 3.10
C GLN A 31 -1.84 -7.74 1.80
N LEU A 32 -1.08 -6.64 1.86
CA LEU A 32 -0.69 -5.89 0.67
C LEU A 32 0.24 -6.71 -0.22
N ILE A 33 1.21 -7.44 0.36
CA ILE A 33 2.08 -8.34 -0.41
C ILE A 33 1.25 -9.43 -1.10
N LYS A 34 0.26 -10.03 -0.41
CA LYS A 34 -0.68 -10.98 -1.04
C LYS A 34 -1.53 -10.37 -2.15
N LYS A 35 -1.88 -9.08 -2.05
CA LYS A 35 -2.65 -8.38 -3.08
C LYS A 35 -1.82 -8.12 -4.35
N TYR A 36 -0.54 -7.75 -4.18
CA TYR A 36 0.33 -7.31 -5.28
C TYR A 36 1.32 -8.39 -5.76
N SER A 37 1.47 -9.52 -5.07
CA SER A 37 2.49 -10.55 -5.35
C SER A 37 2.04 -11.98 -4.95
N HIS A 38 2.91 -12.97 -5.20
CA HIS A 38 2.72 -14.40 -4.95
C HIS A 38 3.41 -14.89 -3.65
N ASP A 39 2.98 -14.33 -2.50
CA ASP A 39 3.24 -14.80 -1.11
C ASP A 39 4.65 -14.65 -0.51
N SER A 40 5.74 -14.71 -1.28
CA SER A 40 7.11 -14.80 -0.72
C SER A 40 7.86 -13.45 -0.58
N GLY A 41 7.31 -12.38 -1.15
CA GLY A 41 7.92 -11.06 -1.17
C GLY A 41 7.34 -10.23 -2.31
N ALA A 42 7.99 -9.12 -2.66
CA ALA A 42 7.58 -8.29 -3.79
C ALA A 42 8.79 -7.91 -4.63
N ASP A 43 8.67 -7.92 -5.95
CA ASP A 43 9.66 -7.25 -6.79
C ASP A 43 9.61 -5.72 -6.56
N PHE A 44 10.56 -4.99 -7.17
CA PHE A 44 10.62 -3.54 -7.00
C PHE A 44 9.37 -2.80 -7.52
N GLY A 45 8.78 -3.24 -8.63
CA GLY A 45 7.56 -2.65 -9.19
C GLY A 45 6.35 -2.89 -8.30
N GLN A 46 6.21 -4.11 -7.78
CA GLN A 46 5.19 -4.48 -6.79
C GLN A 46 5.35 -3.69 -5.49
N PHE A 47 6.59 -3.52 -5.00
CA PHE A 47 6.89 -2.67 -3.85
C PHE A 47 6.47 -1.21 -4.09
N LEU A 48 6.80 -0.64 -5.26
CA LEU A 48 6.34 0.70 -5.64
C LEU A 48 4.81 0.79 -5.69
N GLY A 49 4.12 -0.25 -6.14
CA GLY A 49 2.67 -0.35 -6.09
C GLY A 49 2.13 -0.28 -4.67
N ILE A 50 2.71 -1.06 -3.74
CA ILE A 50 2.36 -1.05 -2.31
C ILE A 50 2.58 0.34 -1.70
N ALA A 51 3.76 0.94 -1.93
CA ALA A 51 4.09 2.26 -1.39
C ALA A 51 3.17 3.36 -1.94
N SER A 52 2.87 3.31 -3.25
CA SER A 52 1.97 4.27 -3.91
C SER A 52 0.54 4.15 -3.38
N TYR A 53 0.06 2.93 -3.16
CA TYR A 53 -1.24 2.67 -2.54
C TYR A 53 -1.32 3.28 -1.14
N LEU A 54 -0.32 3.02 -0.28
CA LEU A 54 -0.26 3.58 1.07
C LEU A 54 -0.19 5.11 1.06
N LEU A 55 0.60 5.68 0.14
CA LEU A 55 0.71 7.12 -0.03
C LEU A 55 -0.63 7.75 -0.46
N LEU A 56 -1.36 7.10 -1.37
CA LEU A 56 -2.68 7.55 -1.80
C LEU A 56 -3.67 7.50 -0.63
N CYS A 57 -3.74 6.39 0.10
CA CYS A 57 -4.56 6.26 1.30
C CYS A 57 -4.25 7.36 2.33
N LYS A 58 -2.96 7.65 2.58
CA LYS A 58 -2.53 8.72 3.48
C LYS A 58 -3.00 10.10 3.00
N LYS A 59 -2.86 10.42 1.71
CA LYS A 59 -3.32 11.69 1.13
C LYS A 59 -4.84 11.84 1.20
N LEU A 60 -5.58 10.78 0.90
CA LEU A 60 -7.04 10.75 0.96
C LEU A 60 -7.52 10.93 2.40
N PHE A 61 -6.92 10.21 3.34
CA PHE A 61 -7.19 10.40 4.76
C PHE A 61 -6.91 11.86 5.14
N MET A 62 -5.73 12.41 4.88
CA MET A 62 -5.42 13.80 5.20
C MET A 62 -6.41 14.81 4.61
N LYS A 63 -6.92 14.55 3.39
CA LYS A 63 -7.88 15.44 2.71
C LYS A 63 -9.30 15.38 3.30
N PHE A 64 -9.76 14.19 3.69
CA PHE A 64 -11.14 13.94 4.14
C PHE A 64 -11.25 13.64 5.63
N ASN A 65 -10.15 13.75 6.37
CA ASN A 65 -10.09 13.50 7.79
C ASN A 65 -10.79 14.62 8.56
N ASN A 66 -11.82 14.24 9.30
CA ASN A 66 -12.47 15.04 10.32
C ASN A 66 -12.33 14.31 11.66
N GLN A 67 -11.45 14.81 12.54
CA GLN A 67 -11.23 14.27 13.89
C GLN A 67 -10.85 12.77 13.96
N GLY A 68 -9.99 12.31 13.05
CA GLY A 68 -9.53 10.92 13.01
C GLY A 68 -10.48 9.98 12.26
N ARG A 69 -11.53 10.52 11.63
CA ARG A 69 -12.50 9.77 10.84
C ARG A 69 -12.59 10.36 9.45
N VAL A 70 -12.77 9.50 8.46
CA VAL A 70 -13.03 9.93 7.09
C VAL A 70 -14.55 10.07 6.94
N THR A 71 -15.02 11.27 6.62
CA THR A 71 -16.44 11.52 6.32
C THR A 71 -16.58 11.67 4.81
N LEU A 72 -17.28 10.73 4.18
CA LEU A 72 -17.52 10.70 2.75
C LEU A 72 -19.01 10.51 2.50
N ASP A 73 -19.51 11.18 1.47
CA ASP A 73 -20.81 10.90 0.89
C ASP A 73 -20.73 9.71 -0.09
N LEU A 74 -21.88 9.21 -0.54
CA LEU A 74 -21.97 8.08 -1.48
C LEU A 74 -21.14 8.31 -2.76
N GLN A 75 -21.10 9.55 -3.24
CA GLN A 75 -20.32 9.93 -4.42
C GLN A 75 -18.81 9.92 -4.12
N GLY A 76 -18.39 10.42 -2.96
CA GLY A 76 -17.01 10.34 -2.49
C GLY A 76 -16.52 8.90 -2.34
N ILE A 77 -17.34 8.00 -1.78
CA ILE A 77 -17.02 6.58 -1.65
C ILE A 77 -16.89 5.91 -3.03
N SER A 78 -17.82 6.20 -3.95
CA SER A 78 -17.78 5.63 -5.30
C SER A 78 -16.54 6.08 -6.08
N ASN A 79 -16.23 7.38 -6.01
CA ASN A 79 -15.04 7.94 -6.66
C ASN A 79 -13.75 7.40 -6.05
N LEU A 80 -13.72 7.13 -4.75
CA LEU A 80 -12.59 6.50 -4.06
C LEU A 80 -12.40 5.05 -4.48
N GLY A 81 -13.48 4.27 -4.56
CA GLY A 81 -13.45 2.87 -4.93
C GLY A 81 -12.77 2.62 -6.29
N ILE A 82 -12.98 3.52 -7.25
CA ILE A 82 -12.40 3.44 -8.60
C ILE A 82 -10.86 3.45 -8.59
N TRP A 83 -10.22 4.09 -7.61
CA TRP A 83 -8.75 4.11 -7.52
C TRP A 83 -8.15 2.82 -6.94
N PHE A 84 -8.99 1.92 -6.42
CA PHE A 84 -8.56 0.73 -5.69
C PHE A 84 -8.98 -0.60 -6.33
N VAL A 85 -9.81 -0.53 -7.39
CA VAL A 85 -10.15 -1.60 -8.33
C VAL A 85 -9.07 -1.70 -9.39
#